data_AF-A0A2C5YK74-F1
#
_entry.id   AF-A0A2C5YK74-F1
#
_cell.length_a   1.000
_cell.length_b   1.000
_cell.length_c   1.000
_cell.angle_alpha   90.00
_cell.angle_beta   90.00
_cell.angle_gamma   90.00
#
_symmetry.space_group_name_H-M   'P 1'
#
loop_
_entity.id
_entity.type
_entity.pdbx_description
1 polymer ?
#
loop_
_entity_poly.entity_id
_entity_poly.type
_entity_poly.pdbx_seq_one_letter_code
_entity_poly.pdbx_strand_id
1 'polypeptide(L)'
;MDQLPLYSESHGPSSCQVPDNTAENESQLLPPGMLYLAGRFIHSNKPQAPPLYELSHSVGFLGDSDRLVRIERLDHFVKHHSGAPHVSTRSRHLYNLEHPTMIASPTLQFLADKTSRQSLCSFAIVAFRPSRLSSSTGHRIHRIARGPHRQFICHDILFTAMPAKGDAVTIEWFDSCHLLIARETDSGHLPSLFVSAELEASTRDALVSAWVLRIWMEQTSNRNKWDRRIDEAKRIVMP
;
A
#
# COMPACT_ATOMS: atom_id res chain seq x y z
N MET A 1 52.37 -62.05 21.97
CA MET A 1 52.71 -60.60 21.89
C MET A 1 52.37 -60.13 20.49
N ASP A 2 51.53 -59.16 20.21
CA ASP A 2 50.49 -58.43 20.95
C ASP A 2 49.71 -57.61 19.90
N GLN A 3 48.40 -57.52 20.11
CA GLN A 3 47.47 -56.40 19.83
C GLN A 3 47.35 -55.77 18.42
N LEU A 4 46.09 -55.75 17.94
CA LEU A 4 45.53 -54.71 17.06
C LEU A 4 45.51 -53.35 17.78
N PRO A 5 45.52 -52.23 17.04
CA PRO A 5 44.35 -51.36 17.15
C PRO A 5 43.83 -50.73 15.84
N LEU A 6 42.54 -50.42 15.96
CA LEU A 6 41.58 -49.70 15.13
C LEU A 6 42.06 -48.31 14.65
N TYR A 7 41.69 -47.90 13.43
CA TYR A 7 41.59 -46.48 13.06
C TYR A 7 40.41 -46.20 12.10
N SER A 8 39.32 -45.72 12.72
CA SER A 8 38.60 -44.48 12.41
C SER A 8 38.04 -44.20 11.00
N GLU A 9 36.70 -44.17 10.94
CA GLU A 9 35.91 -43.49 9.91
C GLU A 9 36.36 -42.03 9.75
N SER A 10 36.91 -41.67 8.58
CA SER A 10 37.05 -40.28 8.19
C SER A 10 35.87 -39.86 7.32
N HIS A 11 34.98 -39.11 7.94
CA HIS A 11 33.89 -38.37 7.33
C HIS A 11 34.33 -37.66 6.05
N GLY A 12 33.55 -37.86 4.97
CA GLY A 12 33.69 -37.07 3.75
C GLY A 12 33.52 -35.58 4.05
N PRO A 13 34.23 -34.69 3.33
CA PRO A 13 34.08 -33.26 3.54
C PRO A 13 32.64 -32.85 3.20
N SER A 14 31.97 -32.43 4.27
CA SER A 14 30.70 -31.74 4.33
C SER A 14 30.61 -30.69 3.23
N SER A 15 29.55 -30.81 2.41
CA SER A 15 29.11 -29.76 1.50
C SER A 15 29.07 -28.43 2.25
N CYS A 16 29.94 -27.50 1.88
CA CYS A 16 29.88 -26.12 2.33
C CYS A 16 28.48 -25.57 2.02
N GLN A 17 27.61 -25.55 3.03
CA GLN A 17 26.40 -24.75 3.01
C GLN A 17 26.84 -23.29 3.00
N VAL A 18 26.62 -22.63 1.87
CA VAL A 18 26.66 -21.18 1.78
C VAL A 18 25.41 -20.69 2.53
N PRO A 19 25.54 -19.98 3.67
CA PRO A 19 24.41 -19.21 4.16
C PRO A 19 24.27 -18.02 3.22
N ASP A 20 23.35 -18.10 2.26
CA ASP A 20 22.92 -16.95 1.48
C ASP A 20 22.07 -16.04 2.40
N ASN A 21 22.78 -15.34 3.26
CA ASN A 21 22.30 -14.18 4.01
C ASN A 21 22.91 -12.93 3.36
N THR A 22 22.67 -12.73 2.07
CA THR A 22 22.81 -11.42 1.46
C THR A 22 21.48 -10.67 1.60
N ALA A 23 21.25 -10.16 2.80
CA ALA A 23 20.24 -9.14 3.07
C ALA A 23 20.75 -7.78 2.60
N GLU A 24 20.93 -7.63 1.29
CA GLU A 24 20.94 -6.34 0.61
C GLU A 24 19.65 -6.32 -0.22
N ASN A 25 18.62 -5.74 0.38
CA ASN A 25 17.28 -5.63 -0.20
C ASN A 25 17.30 -4.53 -1.28
N GLU A 26 18.05 -4.77 -2.36
CA GLU A 26 18.06 -3.95 -3.56
C GLU A 26 16.68 -4.04 -4.21
N SER A 27 16.15 -2.87 -4.56
CA SER A 27 14.86 -2.58 -5.19
C SER A 27 14.11 -3.77 -5.79
N GLN A 28 13.36 -4.52 -4.98
CA GLN A 28 12.48 -5.58 -5.48
C GLN A 28 11.44 -4.95 -6.43
N LEU A 29 11.59 -5.18 -7.73
CA LEU A 29 10.63 -4.78 -8.74
C LEU A 29 9.41 -5.69 -8.69
N LEU A 30 8.23 -5.10 -8.61
CA LEU A 30 6.96 -5.80 -8.54
C LEU A 30 6.23 -5.68 -9.89
N PRO A 31 5.72 -6.79 -10.47
CA PRO A 31 5.09 -6.80 -11.78
C PRO A 31 3.74 -6.06 -11.76
N PRO A 32 3.22 -5.56 -12.89
CA PRO A 32 1.88 -4.99 -12.98
C PRO A 32 0.83 -5.94 -12.41
N GLY A 33 -0.25 -5.40 -11.87
CA GLY A 33 -1.26 -6.22 -11.23
C GLY A 33 -2.46 -5.45 -10.73
N MET A 34 -3.56 -6.17 -10.52
CA MET A 34 -4.77 -5.61 -9.96
C MET A 34 -4.84 -5.87 -8.46
N LEU A 35 -5.20 -4.81 -7.73
CA LEU A 35 -5.39 -4.79 -6.29
C LEU A 35 -6.86 -4.48 -5.97
N TYR A 36 -7.39 -5.17 -4.95
CA TYR A 36 -8.76 -4.99 -4.46
C TYR A 36 -8.74 -4.68 -2.97
N LEU A 37 -9.46 -3.64 -2.55
CA LEU A 37 -9.60 -3.26 -1.15
C LEU A 37 -10.89 -3.84 -0.58
N ALA A 38 -10.76 -4.87 0.25
CA ALA A 38 -11.85 -5.59 0.90
C ALA A 38 -11.82 -5.38 2.42
N GLY A 39 -12.65 -4.45 2.90
CA GLY A 39 -12.68 -4.08 4.31
C GLY A 39 -11.36 -3.45 4.76
N ARG A 40 -10.60 -4.20 5.59
CA ARG A 40 -9.28 -3.80 6.09
C ARG A 40 -8.11 -4.41 5.30
N PHE A 41 -8.36 -5.26 4.31
CA PHE A 41 -7.30 -5.98 3.60
C PHE A 41 -7.23 -5.57 2.13
N ILE A 42 -6.04 -5.57 1.57
CA ILE A 42 -5.82 -5.38 0.13
C ILE A 42 -5.29 -6.68 -0.46
N HIS A 43 -6.02 -7.21 -1.44
CA HIS A 43 -5.72 -8.48 -2.11
C HIS A 43 -5.21 -8.24 -3.52
N SER A 44 -4.42 -9.19 -4.03
CA SER A 44 -4.16 -9.28 -5.47
C SER A 44 -5.33 -9.97 -6.20
N ASN A 45 -5.34 -9.92 -7.53
CA ASN A 45 -6.26 -10.68 -8.37
C ASN A 45 -5.98 -12.18 -8.48
N LYS A 46 -4.93 -12.69 -7.83
CA LYS A 46 -4.62 -14.12 -7.85
C LYS A 46 -5.64 -14.87 -6.98
N PRO A 47 -6.33 -15.88 -7.54
CA PRO A 47 -7.27 -16.68 -6.77
C PRO A 47 -6.59 -17.28 -5.53
N GLN A 48 -7.28 -17.20 -4.38
CA GLN A 48 -6.82 -17.76 -3.09
C GLN A 48 -5.47 -17.20 -2.57
N ALA A 49 -4.93 -16.14 -3.18
CA ALA A 49 -3.73 -15.51 -2.65
C ALA A 49 -4.04 -14.81 -1.32
N PRO A 50 -3.13 -14.91 -0.33
CA PRO A 50 -3.29 -14.19 0.93
C PRO A 50 -3.25 -12.66 0.69
N PRO A 51 -3.80 -11.86 1.61
CA PRO A 51 -3.79 -10.40 1.51
C PRO A 51 -2.36 -9.86 1.48
N LEU A 52 -2.12 -8.85 0.66
CA LEU A 52 -0.80 -8.20 0.52
C LEU A 52 -0.59 -7.06 1.51
N TYR A 53 -1.68 -6.39 1.89
CA TYR A 53 -1.64 -5.30 2.86
C TYR A 53 -2.80 -5.41 3.85
N GLU A 54 -2.58 -4.85 5.02
CA GLU A 54 -3.58 -4.71 6.07
C GLU A 54 -3.65 -3.27 6.57
N LEU A 55 -4.86 -2.79 6.79
CA LEU A 55 -5.19 -1.53 7.41
C LEU A 55 -5.63 -1.78 8.86
N SER A 56 -5.34 -0.85 9.76
CA SER A 56 -5.86 -0.93 11.14
C SER A 56 -7.39 -0.78 11.20
N HIS A 57 -7.97 -0.11 10.22
CA HIS A 57 -9.41 0.16 10.11
C HIS A 57 -9.90 -0.20 8.72
N SER A 58 -11.16 -0.62 8.63
CA SER A 58 -11.80 -0.84 7.33
C SER A 58 -12.06 0.51 6.66
N VAL A 59 -11.61 0.66 5.42
CA VAL A 59 -11.62 1.95 4.72
C VAL A 59 -13.04 2.52 4.62
N GLY A 60 -14.05 1.66 4.42
CA GLY A 60 -15.44 2.07 4.18
C GLY A 60 -16.17 2.63 5.39
N PHE A 61 -15.53 2.62 6.57
CA PHE A 61 -16.06 3.22 7.79
C PHE A 61 -15.24 4.44 8.23
N LEU A 62 -14.23 4.83 7.46
CA LEU A 62 -13.44 6.02 7.76
C LEU A 62 -14.23 7.28 7.43
N GLY A 63 -14.26 8.20 8.37
CA GLY A 63 -14.86 9.51 8.21
C GLY A 63 -13.96 10.64 8.70
N ASP A 64 -14.56 11.81 8.84
CA ASP A 64 -13.89 13.04 9.29
C ASP A 64 -13.38 12.96 10.73
N SER A 65 -13.96 12.11 11.58
CA SER A 65 -13.56 11.97 12.99
C SER A 65 -12.31 11.11 13.17
N ASP A 66 -12.02 10.22 12.22
CA ASP A 66 -10.85 9.37 12.27
C ASP A 66 -9.59 10.23 12.13
N ARG A 67 -8.53 9.85 12.85
CA ARG A 67 -7.27 10.61 12.88
C ARG A 67 -6.07 9.81 12.43
N LEU A 68 -6.13 8.49 12.53
CA LEU A 68 -5.01 7.61 12.26
C LEU A 68 -5.47 6.25 11.71
N VAL A 69 -4.89 5.86 10.58
CA VAL A 69 -4.99 4.52 10.01
C VAL A 69 -3.58 4.00 9.74
N ARG A 70 -3.23 2.87 10.34
CA ARG A 70 -1.94 2.22 10.04
C ARG A 70 -2.10 1.36 8.80
N ILE A 71 -1.11 1.40 7.91
CA ILE A 71 -1.02 0.46 6.79
C ILE A 71 0.25 -0.39 6.95
N GLU A 72 0.07 -1.69 6.86
CA GLU A 72 1.12 -2.68 6.98
C GLU A 72 1.17 -3.55 5.73
N ARG A 73 2.37 -3.92 5.31
CA ARG A 73 2.58 -4.94 4.26
C ARG A 73 2.70 -6.31 4.91
N LEU A 74 2.03 -7.28 4.32
CA LEU A 74 2.07 -8.67 4.74
C LEU A 74 3.02 -9.43 3.80
N ASP A 75 4.21 -9.74 4.28
CA ASP A 75 5.19 -10.52 3.55
C ASP A 75 5.03 -12.00 3.93
N HIS A 76 4.76 -12.86 2.95
CA HIS A 76 4.54 -14.29 3.15
C HIS A 76 5.77 -15.09 2.76
N PHE A 77 6.18 -16.02 3.63
CA PHE A 77 7.34 -16.89 3.45
C PHE A 77 6.94 -18.33 3.70
N VAL A 78 7.30 -19.23 2.78
CA VAL A 78 7.14 -20.67 2.98
C VAL A 78 8.36 -21.15 3.76
N LYS A 79 8.13 -21.63 4.99
CA LYS A 79 9.16 -22.27 5.80
C LYS A 79 9.06 -23.78 5.64
N HIS A 80 10.21 -24.41 5.44
CA HIS A 80 10.36 -25.86 5.45
C HIS A 80 11.11 -26.26 6.72
N HIS A 81 10.40 -26.56 7.80
CA HIS A 81 11.00 -27.13 9.01
C HIS A 81 10.47 -28.56 9.19
N SER A 82 11.39 -29.53 9.11
CA SER A 82 11.22 -30.95 9.47
C SER A 82 9.86 -31.57 9.14
N GLY A 83 9.38 -31.39 7.91
CA GLY A 83 8.10 -31.94 7.47
C GLY A 83 7.37 -31.06 6.45
N ALA A 84 6.08 -30.81 6.70
CA ALA A 84 5.17 -30.14 5.77
C ALA A 84 5.51 -28.65 5.57
N PRO A 85 5.30 -28.10 4.34
CA PRO A 85 5.47 -26.67 4.09
C PRO A 85 4.48 -25.85 4.93
N HIS A 86 5.00 -24.86 5.66
CA HIS A 86 4.20 -23.96 6.47
C HIS A 86 4.38 -22.51 6.00
N VAL A 87 3.27 -21.83 5.68
CA VAL A 87 3.27 -20.41 5.30
C VAL A 87 3.31 -19.57 6.57
N SER A 88 4.39 -18.79 6.72
CA SER A 88 4.53 -17.78 7.77
C SER A 88 4.34 -16.39 7.21
N THR A 89 3.73 -15.49 7.99
CA THR A 89 3.50 -14.10 7.61
C THR A 89 4.30 -13.18 8.51
N ARG A 90 4.99 -12.21 7.91
CA ARG A 90 5.63 -11.10 8.61
C ARG A 90 4.92 -9.81 8.24
N SER A 91 4.45 -9.07 9.24
CA SER A 91 3.92 -7.73 9.02
C SER A 91 5.03 -6.68 9.07
N ARG A 92 5.00 -5.72 8.15
CA ARG A 92 5.87 -4.55 8.11
C ARG A 92 5.02 -3.29 8.06
N HIS A 93 5.09 -2.48 9.12
CA HIS A 93 4.41 -1.18 9.17
C HIS A 93 5.05 -0.21 8.16
N LEU A 94 4.24 0.29 7.22
CA LEU A 94 4.71 1.16 6.15
C LEU A 94 4.53 2.64 6.52
N TYR A 95 3.28 3.02 6.82
CA TYR A 95 2.87 4.39 7.04
C TYR A 95 1.80 4.51 8.13
N ASN A 96 1.77 5.66 8.77
CA ASN A 96 0.63 6.20 9.48
C ASN A 96 -0.11 7.15 8.54
N LEU A 97 -1.30 6.77 8.09
CA LEU A 97 -2.20 7.68 7.39
C LEU A 97 -2.89 8.54 8.44
N GLU A 98 -2.70 9.85 8.35
CA GLU A 98 -3.18 10.80 9.36
C GLU A 98 -4.15 11.80 8.73
N HIS A 99 -5.18 12.14 9.51
CA HIS A 99 -6.12 13.21 9.22
C HIS A 99 -6.11 14.22 10.38
N PRO A 100 -5.05 15.03 10.51
CA PRO A 100 -4.91 15.99 11.60
C PRO A 100 -6.06 17.00 11.63
N THR A 101 -6.38 17.48 12.83
CA THR A 101 -7.32 18.59 12.97
C THR A 101 -6.76 19.86 12.31
N MET A 102 -7.63 20.76 11.87
CA MET A 102 -7.21 22.03 11.28
C MET A 102 -6.29 22.87 12.19
N ILE A 103 -6.41 22.70 13.51
CA ILE A 103 -5.53 23.35 14.49
C ILE A 103 -4.11 22.77 14.43
N ALA A 104 -4.00 21.45 14.28
CA ALA A 104 -2.72 20.76 14.25
C ALA A 104 -2.00 20.91 12.91
N SER A 105 -2.73 20.94 11.80
CA SER A 105 -2.18 21.12 10.46
C SER A 105 -3.18 21.88 9.57
N PRO A 106 -3.09 23.22 9.53
CA PRO A 106 -4.05 24.04 8.79
C PRO A 106 -3.93 23.87 7.27
N THR A 107 -2.76 23.47 6.77
CA THR A 107 -2.46 23.37 5.34
C THR A 107 -2.56 21.95 4.79
N LEU A 108 -2.21 20.93 5.58
CA LEU A 108 -2.21 19.54 5.15
C LEU A 108 -3.17 18.71 6.01
N GLN A 109 -4.36 18.47 5.46
CA GLN A 109 -5.42 17.76 6.18
C GLN A 109 -5.31 16.24 6.09
N PHE A 110 -4.59 15.71 5.10
CA PHE A 110 -4.41 14.28 4.90
C PHE A 110 -2.95 14.01 4.53
N LEU A 111 -2.28 13.18 5.33
CA LEU A 111 -0.87 12.85 5.14
C LEU A 111 -0.58 11.38 5.45
N ALA A 112 0.54 10.90 4.95
CA ALA A 112 1.12 9.61 5.26
C ALA A 112 2.52 9.83 5.85
N ASP A 113 2.66 9.59 7.15
CA ASP A 113 3.97 9.63 7.80
C ASP A 113 4.64 8.26 7.74
N LYS A 114 5.87 8.21 7.24
CA LYS A 114 6.60 6.94 7.09
C LYS A 114 7.02 6.40 8.46
N THR A 115 6.85 5.10 8.66
CA THR A 115 7.26 4.42 9.90
C THR A 115 8.38 3.41 9.69
N SER A 116 8.56 2.92 8.45
CA SER A 116 9.66 2.05 8.07
C SER A 116 10.77 2.81 7.33
N ARG A 117 12.02 2.38 7.53
CA ARG A 117 13.18 2.85 6.74
C ARG A 117 13.10 2.43 5.27
N GLN A 118 12.31 1.40 4.95
CA GLN A 118 12.09 0.91 3.59
C GLN A 118 10.94 1.66 2.88
N SER A 119 10.20 2.50 3.61
CA SER A 119 9.18 3.37 3.02
C SER A 119 9.84 4.54 2.29
N LEU A 120 9.35 4.85 1.10
CA LEU A 120 9.97 5.81 0.17
C LEU A 120 10.15 7.21 0.77
N CYS A 121 9.08 7.83 1.25
CA CYS A 121 9.08 9.14 1.91
C CYS A 121 7.74 9.38 2.61
N SER A 122 7.68 10.28 3.60
CA SER A 122 6.38 10.81 4.03
C SER A 122 5.79 11.66 2.89
N PHE A 123 4.46 11.71 2.77
CA PHE A 123 3.79 12.50 1.74
C PHE A 123 2.43 13.02 2.20
N ALA A 124 1.89 14.03 1.52
CA ALA A 124 0.55 14.57 1.76
C ALA A 124 -0.23 14.68 0.47
N ILE A 125 -1.56 14.60 0.58
CA ILE A 125 -2.48 14.71 -0.55
C ILE A 125 -3.15 16.09 -0.55
N VAL A 126 -3.18 16.73 -1.72
CA VAL A 126 -3.81 18.04 -1.92
C VAL A 126 -4.76 17.96 -3.12
N ALA A 127 -6.02 18.32 -2.91
CA ALA A 127 -7.02 18.42 -3.96
C ALA A 127 -6.82 19.67 -4.82
N PHE A 128 -7.07 19.57 -6.13
CA PHE A 128 -7.06 20.70 -7.05
C PHE A 128 -8.09 20.52 -8.17
N ARG A 129 -8.45 21.60 -8.86
CA ARG A 129 -9.30 21.53 -10.06
C ARG A 129 -8.42 21.44 -11.32
N PRO A 130 -8.51 20.37 -12.12
CA PRO A 130 -7.72 20.19 -13.36
C PRO A 130 -7.94 21.29 -14.40
N SER A 131 -9.15 21.83 -14.46
CA SER A 131 -9.52 22.95 -15.32
C SER A 131 -10.49 23.84 -14.58
N ARG A 132 -10.51 25.15 -14.89
CA ARG A 132 -11.42 26.14 -14.29
C ARG A 132 -12.90 25.78 -14.49
N LEU A 133 -13.20 25.03 -15.57
CA LEU A 133 -14.55 24.60 -15.93
C LEU A 133 -14.86 23.15 -15.50
N SER A 134 -13.90 22.45 -14.89
CA SER A 134 -14.12 21.06 -14.46
C SER A 134 -14.86 21.02 -13.12
N SER A 135 -15.92 20.20 -13.05
CA SER A 135 -16.54 19.80 -11.79
C SER A 135 -15.77 18.67 -11.09
N SER A 136 -14.83 18.03 -11.79
CA SER A 136 -14.02 16.93 -11.25
C SER A 136 -12.78 17.45 -10.52
N THR A 137 -12.41 16.77 -9.44
CA THR A 137 -11.27 17.12 -8.58
C THR A 137 -10.12 16.16 -8.83
N GLY A 138 -8.95 16.71 -9.16
CA GLY A 138 -7.69 15.97 -9.18
C GLY A 138 -6.96 16.07 -7.84
N HIS A 139 -5.95 15.23 -7.65
CA HIS A 139 -5.16 15.18 -6.44
C HIS A 139 -3.67 15.14 -6.75
N ARG A 140 -2.89 15.90 -5.99
CA ARG A 140 -1.42 15.86 -6.01
C ARG A 140 -0.91 15.28 -4.72
N ILE A 141 0.00 14.33 -4.84
CA ILE A 141 0.67 13.69 -3.72
C ILE A 141 2.05 14.32 -3.66
N HIS A 142 2.27 15.18 -2.67
CA HIS A 142 3.55 15.86 -2.46
C HIS A 142 4.39 15.09 -1.48
N ARG A 143 5.68 14.93 -1.75
CA ARG A 143 6.62 14.54 -0.70
C ARG A 143 6.60 15.60 0.40
N ILE A 144 6.71 15.18 1.65
CA ILE A 144 6.77 16.10 2.78
C ILE A 144 7.97 15.80 3.68
N ALA A 145 8.54 16.85 4.22
CA ALA A 145 9.52 16.78 5.30
C ALA A 145 8.98 17.49 6.54
N ARG A 146 9.40 17.03 7.72
CA ARG A 146 9.16 17.75 8.97
C ARG A 146 10.04 18.99 8.98
N GLY A 147 9.40 20.15 8.89
CA GLY A 147 10.03 21.45 9.05
C GLY A 147 10.09 21.88 10.53
N PRO A 148 10.60 23.09 10.79
CA PRO A 148 10.56 23.71 12.11
C PRO A 148 9.12 23.78 12.66
N HIS A 149 8.96 23.80 13.98
CA HIS A 149 7.68 24.05 14.64
C HIS A 149 6.55 23.04 14.30
N ARG A 150 6.91 21.79 13.96
CA ARG A 150 5.97 20.72 13.57
C ARG A 150 5.18 21.00 12.29
N GLN A 151 5.61 21.97 11.48
CA GLN A 151 5.02 22.22 10.17
C GLN A 151 5.59 21.23 9.15
N PHE A 152 4.76 20.81 8.21
CA PHE A 152 5.21 20.01 7.08
C PHE A 152 5.52 20.93 5.89
N ILE A 153 6.65 20.68 5.25
CA ILE A 153 7.07 21.39 4.04
C ILE A 153 6.82 20.46 2.86
N CYS A 154 6.01 20.92 1.89
CA CYS A 154 5.79 20.19 0.64
C CYS A 154 6.97 20.38 -0.31
N HIS A 155 7.40 19.29 -0.93
CA HIS A 155 8.44 19.24 -1.95
C HIS A 155 7.83 18.85 -3.31
N ASP A 156 8.61 18.14 -4.11
CA ASP A 156 8.25 17.59 -5.39
C ASP A 156 7.02 16.67 -5.32
N ILE A 157 6.33 16.59 -6.45
CA ILE A 157 5.17 15.74 -6.63
C ILE A 157 5.66 14.31 -6.79
N LEU A 158 5.19 13.42 -5.92
CA LEU A 158 5.41 11.99 -6.01
C LEU A 158 4.45 11.35 -7.01
N PHE A 159 3.16 11.66 -6.89
CA PHE A 159 2.11 11.16 -7.80
C PHE A 159 1.08 12.24 -8.12
N THR A 160 0.45 12.13 -9.27
CA THR A 160 -0.74 12.91 -9.63
C THR A 160 -1.90 11.95 -9.94
N ALA A 161 -3.03 12.13 -9.29
CA ALA A 161 -4.26 11.38 -9.52
C ALA A 161 -5.30 12.28 -10.22
N MET A 162 -5.70 11.92 -11.42
CA MET A 162 -6.58 12.71 -12.28
C MET A 162 -7.90 11.99 -12.55
N PRO A 163 -9.04 12.68 -12.55
CA PRO A 163 -10.28 12.13 -13.06
C PRO A 163 -10.11 11.67 -14.50
N ALA A 164 -10.50 10.43 -14.77
CA ALA A 164 -10.52 9.90 -16.12
C ALA A 164 -11.73 10.43 -16.89
N LYS A 165 -11.68 10.33 -18.23
CA LYS A 165 -12.76 10.80 -19.12
C LYS A 165 -13.79 9.74 -19.50
N GLY A 166 -13.57 8.47 -19.15
CA GLY A 166 -14.44 7.34 -19.51
C GLY A 166 -15.09 6.68 -18.30
N ASP A 167 -16.03 5.78 -18.54
CA ASP A 167 -16.89 5.21 -17.48
C ASP A 167 -16.24 4.04 -16.72
N ALA A 168 -15.32 3.31 -17.35
CA ALA A 168 -14.69 2.13 -16.74
C ALA A 168 -13.56 2.47 -15.74
N VAL A 169 -12.98 3.65 -15.88
CA VAL A 169 -11.85 4.14 -15.08
C VAL A 169 -12.31 5.42 -14.43
N THR A 170 -12.13 5.54 -13.12
CA THR A 170 -12.55 6.75 -12.38
C THR A 170 -11.38 7.71 -12.18
N ILE A 171 -10.19 7.19 -11.89
CA ILE A 171 -8.99 7.96 -11.62
C ILE A 171 -7.79 7.34 -12.34
N GLU A 172 -6.98 8.17 -12.99
CA GLU A 172 -5.68 7.81 -13.55
C GLU A 172 -4.55 8.35 -12.67
N TRP A 173 -3.58 7.49 -12.36
CA TRP A 173 -2.44 7.81 -11.50
C TRP A 173 -1.16 7.91 -12.32
N PHE A 174 -0.48 9.03 -12.18
CA PHE A 174 0.77 9.35 -12.86
C PHE A 174 1.91 9.50 -11.87
N ASP A 175 3.12 9.12 -12.26
CA ASP A 175 4.34 9.39 -11.50
C ASP A 175 4.81 10.86 -11.64
N SER A 176 5.96 11.17 -11.05
CA SER A 176 6.60 12.49 -11.13
C SER A 176 7.02 12.90 -12.55
N CYS A 177 7.16 11.94 -13.46
CA CYS A 177 7.51 12.15 -14.87
C CYS A 177 6.27 12.21 -15.78
N HIS A 178 5.06 12.27 -15.20
CA HIS A 178 3.78 12.22 -15.91
C HIS A 178 3.54 10.93 -16.69
N LEU A 179 4.22 9.84 -16.34
CA LEU A 179 3.95 8.52 -16.90
C LEU A 179 2.79 7.86 -16.15
N LEU A 180 1.86 7.26 -16.88
CA LEU A 180 0.72 6.57 -16.29
C LEU A 180 1.15 5.26 -15.63
N ILE A 181 0.95 5.13 -14.32
CA ILE A 181 1.39 3.99 -13.52
C ILE A 181 0.24 3.16 -12.94
N ALA A 182 -0.94 3.74 -12.78
CA ALA A 182 -2.11 2.99 -12.31
C ALA A 182 -3.46 3.63 -12.70
N ARG A 183 -4.53 2.86 -12.54
CA ARG A 183 -5.92 3.28 -12.78
C ARG A 183 -6.84 2.74 -11.69
N GLU A 184 -7.69 3.60 -11.12
CA GLU A 184 -8.81 3.16 -10.30
C GLU A 184 -9.97 2.77 -11.22
N THR A 185 -10.55 1.61 -10.97
CA THR A 185 -11.68 1.09 -11.76
C THR A 185 -12.90 0.93 -10.88
N ASP A 186 -14.08 1.26 -11.41
CA ASP A 186 -15.34 1.05 -10.71
C ASP A 186 -15.99 -0.25 -11.21
N SER A 187 -15.58 -1.37 -10.63
CA SER A 187 -16.15 -2.70 -10.92
C SER A 187 -17.42 -2.99 -10.11
N GLY A 188 -18.00 -1.97 -9.47
CA GLY A 188 -19.29 -2.06 -8.76
C GLY A 188 -19.26 -2.73 -7.38
N HIS A 189 -18.22 -3.52 -7.05
CA HIS A 189 -18.19 -4.29 -5.80
C HIS A 189 -17.19 -3.79 -4.77
N LEU A 190 -15.94 -3.56 -5.17
CA LEU A 190 -14.85 -3.15 -4.27
C LEU A 190 -14.00 -2.07 -4.92
N PRO A 191 -13.48 -1.09 -4.16
CA PRO A 191 -12.45 -0.19 -4.68
C PRO A 191 -11.29 -1.02 -5.24
N SER A 192 -10.94 -0.75 -6.49
CA SER A 192 -9.96 -1.53 -7.25
C SER A 192 -8.91 -0.61 -7.86
N LEU A 193 -7.64 -1.03 -7.84
CA LEU A 193 -6.51 -0.31 -8.43
C LEU A 193 -5.76 -1.25 -9.38
N PHE A 194 -5.74 -0.91 -10.66
CA PHE A 194 -4.89 -1.55 -11.66
C PHE A 194 -3.55 -0.85 -11.71
N VAL A 195 -2.49 -1.47 -11.20
CA VAL A 195 -1.12 -0.98 -11.38
C VAL A 195 -0.62 -1.46 -12.75
N SER A 196 -0.41 -0.54 -13.67
CA SER A 196 -0.07 -0.83 -15.07
C SER A 196 1.44 -0.89 -15.36
N ALA A 197 2.27 -0.44 -14.42
CA ALA A 197 3.72 -0.42 -14.56
C ALA A 197 4.41 -1.39 -13.58
N GLU A 198 5.60 -1.85 -13.96
CA GLU A 198 6.55 -2.43 -13.01
C GLU A 198 7.03 -1.33 -12.07
N LEU A 199 6.95 -1.57 -10.77
CA LEU A 199 7.31 -0.58 -9.77
C LEU A 199 8.20 -1.21 -8.71
N GLU A 200 9.18 -0.44 -8.22
CA GLU A 200 9.88 -0.82 -6.99
C GLU A 200 8.89 -1.01 -5.84
N ALA A 201 9.20 -1.95 -4.95
CA ALA A 201 8.37 -2.26 -3.79
C ALA A 201 8.01 -1.03 -2.96
N SER A 202 8.97 -0.14 -2.69
CA SER A 202 8.77 1.10 -1.93
C SER A 202 7.83 2.09 -2.64
N THR A 203 7.93 2.19 -3.96
CA THR A 203 7.07 3.03 -4.81
C THR A 203 5.65 2.47 -4.87
N ARG A 204 5.50 1.15 -5.00
CA ARG A 204 4.18 0.50 -4.93
C ARG A 204 3.55 0.64 -3.54
N ASP A 205 4.32 0.45 -2.48
CA ASP A 205 3.87 0.65 -1.10
C ASP A 205 3.35 2.10 -0.90
N ALA A 206 4.06 3.09 -1.44
CA ALA A 206 3.65 4.50 -1.40
C ALA A 206 2.38 4.75 -2.25
N LEU A 207 2.29 4.20 -3.45
CA LEU A 207 1.12 4.32 -4.33
C LEU A 207 -0.14 3.73 -3.67
N VAL A 208 -0.03 2.54 -3.08
CA VAL A 208 -1.13 1.88 -2.37
C VAL A 208 -1.58 2.72 -1.16
N SER A 209 -0.62 3.24 -0.41
CA SER A 209 -0.90 4.11 0.75
C SER A 209 -1.58 5.42 0.33
N ALA A 210 -1.14 6.03 -0.78
CA ALA A 210 -1.75 7.22 -1.37
C ALA A 210 -3.18 6.96 -1.88
N TRP A 211 -3.40 5.78 -2.49
CA TRP A 211 -4.73 5.36 -2.94
C TRP A 211 -5.72 5.25 -1.77
N VAL A 212 -5.32 4.59 -0.67
CA VAL A 212 -6.15 4.50 0.55
C VAL A 212 -6.41 5.89 1.15
N LEU A 213 -5.38 6.74 1.22
CA LEU A 213 -5.51 8.10 1.72
C LEU A 213 -6.49 8.95 0.88
N ARG A 214 -6.46 8.79 -0.45
CA ARG A 214 -7.41 9.44 -1.36
C ARG A 214 -8.85 8.98 -1.14
N ILE A 215 -9.06 7.67 -0.98
CA ILE A 215 -10.40 7.11 -0.69
C ILE A 215 -10.92 7.69 0.63
N TRP A 216 -10.09 7.74 1.67
CA TRP A 216 -10.47 8.33 2.95
C TRP A 216 -10.84 9.81 2.81
N MET A 217 -10.00 10.61 2.14
CA MET A 217 -10.29 12.03 1.90
C MET A 217 -11.58 12.25 1.09
N GLU A 218 -11.87 11.41 0.09
CA GLU A 218 -13.13 11.47 -0.65
C GLU A 218 -14.34 11.16 0.24
N GLN A 219 -14.23 10.16 1.12
CA GLN A 219 -15.30 9.82 2.07
C GLN A 219 -15.59 10.96 3.05
N THR A 220 -14.56 11.62 3.56
CA THR A 220 -14.69 12.81 4.39
C THR A 220 -15.35 13.96 3.64
N SER A 221 -15.01 14.15 2.35
CA SER A 221 -15.53 15.24 1.53
C SER A 221 -16.96 14.99 1.00
N ASN A 222 -17.40 13.74 0.90
CA ASN A 222 -18.59 13.36 0.13
C ASN A 222 -19.46 12.30 0.85
N ARG A 223 -19.86 12.60 2.10
CA ARG A 223 -20.65 11.72 2.98
C ARG A 223 -21.85 11.05 2.31
N ASN A 224 -22.60 11.77 1.47
CA ASN A 224 -23.88 11.31 0.91
C ASN A 224 -23.76 10.25 -0.20
N LYS A 225 -22.58 10.08 -0.83
CA LYS A 225 -22.40 9.17 -1.98
C LYS A 225 -22.17 7.72 -1.55
N TRP A 226 -21.59 7.49 -0.36
CA TRP A 226 -21.22 6.16 0.14
C TRP A 226 -22.32 5.45 0.92
N ASP A 227 -23.19 6.17 1.63
CA ASP A 227 -24.39 5.59 2.26
C ASP A 227 -25.22 4.82 1.22
N ARG A 228 -25.36 5.36 0.00
CA ARG A 228 -26.05 4.71 -1.12
C ARG A 228 -25.35 3.43 -1.61
N ARG A 229 -24.01 3.40 -1.65
CA ARG A 229 -23.22 2.23 -2.09
C ARG A 229 -23.24 1.10 -1.06
N ILE A 230 -23.19 1.45 0.23
CA ILE A 230 -23.28 0.47 1.34
C ILE A 230 -24.69 -0.13 1.38
N ASP A 231 -25.74 0.67 1.16
CA ASP A 231 -27.12 0.19 1.11
C ASP A 231 -27.37 -0.74 -0.09
N GLU A 232 -26.72 -0.48 -1.23
CA GLU A 232 -26.79 -1.33 -2.42
C GLU A 232 -26.04 -2.66 -2.21
N ALA A 233 -24.85 -2.63 -1.61
CA ALA A 233 -24.09 -3.84 -1.27
C ALA A 233 -24.84 -4.71 -0.22
N LYS A 234 -25.54 -4.09 0.74
CA LYS A 234 -26.38 -4.80 1.71
C LYS A 234 -27.59 -5.48 1.07
N ARG A 235 -28.22 -4.87 0.05
CA ARG A 235 -29.33 -5.49 -0.71
C ARG A 235 -28.91 -6.71 -1.53
N ILE A 236 -27.66 -6.79 -1.94
CA ILE A 236 -27.15 -7.90 -2.76
C ILE A 236 -26.76 -9.10 -1.89
N VAL A 237 -26.35 -8.87 -0.64
CA VAL A 237 -25.85 -9.92 0.26
C VAL A 237 -26.94 -10.51 1.17
N MET A 238 -28.10 -9.86 1.29
CA MET A 238 -29.25 -10.38 2.05
C MET A 238 -30.54 -10.26 1.22
N PRO A 239 -30.97 -11.34 0.53
CA PRO A 239 -32.35 -11.46 0.06
C PRO A 239 -33.33 -11.63 1.22
#